data_AF-A0AAW2BZX2-F1
#
_entry.id   AF-A0AAW2BZX2-F1
#
_cell.length_a   1.000
_cell.length_b   1.000
_cell.length_c   1.000
_cell.angle_alpha   90.00
_cell.angle_beta   90.00
_cell.angle_gamma   90.00
#
_symmetry.space_group_name_H-M   'P 1'
#
loop_
_entity.id
_entity.type
_entity.pdbx_description
1 polymer ?
#
loop_
_entity_poly.entity_id
_entity_poly.type
_entity_poly.pdbx_seq_one_letter_code
_entity_poly.pdbx_strand_id
1 'polypeptide(L)'
;MVKKRVPEWLNSSLWSSSTSNEDDHRLSVAVQPPPSSTTTTTTTSQQSNNNNHNHNHNHIHTSKEAEVVVEAAEAEITHAPAGPSAEDISRQAQLLSEISKKVVNMRELRRIASQGIPDTAGIRSTVWKLLLGYLPLDRSLWPSEMAKKRSQYKQFKDELLMNPSEVTRRMDKFKSCEKDDSKCESRCLLSRSEITHGEHPLSLGKTSIWNQFFQDTEIIEQIDRDVKRTHPDMHFFSGDLPFAKSNQEALKNILIVFAKLNPGIRYVQGMNEILAPLFYVFRNDPDEEYAASAEADTFFCFVELLSGFRDHFCQQLDNSVVGIRSTITKLSQLLKVHDEELWRHLEVTTKVNPQFYAFRWITLLLTQEFNFADSLHIWDTLLSDLDGPLETLLRVCCAMLILIRRRLLAGDFTSNLKLLQNYPPTNISHLLYVANKLRVQSLG
;
A
#
# COMPACT_ATOMS: atom_id res chain seq x y z
N MET A 1 -40.26 -1.50 2.11
CA MET A 1 -38.87 -1.83 1.69
C MET A 1 -38.36 -0.75 0.74
N VAL A 2 -37.65 0.24 1.28
CA VAL A 2 -36.99 1.27 0.46
C VAL A 2 -35.60 0.75 0.15
N LYS A 3 -35.33 0.40 -1.12
CA LYS A 3 -33.99 0.09 -1.61
C LYS A 3 -33.12 1.34 -1.39
N LYS A 4 -32.27 1.32 -0.37
CA LYS A 4 -31.29 2.37 -0.11
C LYS A 4 -30.29 2.36 -1.27
N ARG A 5 -30.31 3.42 -2.08
CA ARG A 5 -29.39 3.61 -3.19
C ARG A 5 -27.99 3.86 -2.64
N VAL A 6 -27.04 3.03 -3.06
CA VAL A 6 -25.61 3.32 -3.02
C VAL A 6 -25.37 4.61 -3.84
N PRO A 7 -24.52 5.56 -3.39
CA PRO A 7 -24.19 6.77 -4.17
C PRO A 7 -23.70 6.41 -5.59
N GLU A 8 -24.15 7.16 -6.61
CA GLU A 8 -23.92 6.82 -8.02
C GLU A 8 -22.45 6.71 -8.43
N TRP A 9 -21.52 7.35 -7.71
CA TRP A 9 -20.09 7.25 -7.99
C TRP A 9 -19.46 5.91 -7.55
N LEU A 10 -20.03 5.21 -6.56
CA LEU A 10 -19.66 3.83 -6.23
C LEU A 10 -20.22 2.84 -7.26
N ASN A 11 -21.29 3.23 -7.96
CA ASN A 11 -21.88 2.50 -9.09
C ASN A 11 -21.29 2.94 -10.43
N SER A 12 -20.23 3.77 -10.43
CA SER A 12 -19.54 4.14 -11.66
C SER A 12 -19.10 2.86 -12.37
N SER A 13 -19.40 2.76 -13.66
CA SER A 13 -19.01 1.65 -14.55
C SER A 13 -17.50 1.39 -14.57
N LEU A 14 -16.71 2.26 -13.95
CA LEU A 14 -15.29 2.07 -13.65
C LEU A 14 -15.03 0.91 -12.67
N TRP A 15 -15.97 0.53 -11.80
CA TRP A 15 -15.76 -0.47 -10.72
C TRP A 15 -16.56 -1.77 -10.91
N SER A 16 -17.45 -1.83 -11.91
CA SER A 16 -18.19 -3.05 -12.26
C SER A 16 -17.64 -3.62 -13.55
N SER A 17 -16.87 -4.71 -13.49
CA SER A 17 -16.61 -5.49 -14.70
C SER A 17 -17.87 -6.22 -15.13
N SER A 18 -18.28 -6.01 -16.39
CA SER A 18 -19.37 -6.73 -17.03
C SER A 18 -18.96 -8.18 -17.25
N THR A 19 -19.56 -9.12 -16.53
CA THR A 19 -19.51 -10.54 -16.90
C THR A 19 -20.48 -10.75 -18.06
N SER A 20 -19.98 -10.74 -19.29
CA SER A 20 -20.70 -11.29 -20.44
C SER A 20 -20.62 -12.82 -20.35
N ASN A 21 -21.75 -13.44 -19.97
CA ASN A 21 -21.99 -14.85 -20.21
C ASN A 21 -22.15 -15.06 -21.72
N GLU A 22 -21.24 -15.80 -22.33
CA GLU A 22 -21.58 -16.58 -23.52
C GLU A 22 -21.28 -18.04 -23.20
N ASP A 23 -22.36 -18.80 -23.05
CA ASP A 23 -22.38 -20.24 -23.08
C ASP A 23 -21.85 -20.70 -24.45
N ASP A 24 -20.87 -21.58 -24.48
CA ASP A 24 -20.79 -22.53 -25.59
C ASP A 24 -20.31 -23.91 -25.15
N HIS A 25 -21.08 -24.89 -25.60
CA HIS A 25 -21.05 -26.29 -25.24
C HIS A 25 -19.98 -27.06 -26.03
N ARG A 26 -19.55 -28.21 -25.46
CA ARG A 26 -18.93 -29.41 -26.10
C ARG A 26 -17.44 -29.30 -26.45
N LEU A 27 -16.55 -30.28 -26.25
CA LEU A 27 -16.63 -31.72 -25.97
C LEU A 27 -15.33 -32.18 -25.27
N SER A 28 -15.48 -33.15 -24.37
CA SER A 28 -14.42 -33.91 -23.71
C SER A 28 -13.66 -34.85 -24.64
N VAL A 29 -12.32 -34.86 -24.59
CA VAL A 29 -11.50 -36.01 -25.01
C VAL A 29 -10.40 -36.25 -23.98
N ALA A 30 -10.44 -37.43 -23.35
CA ALA A 30 -9.46 -37.93 -22.41
C ALA A 30 -8.26 -38.53 -23.15
N VAL A 31 -7.04 -38.27 -22.67
CA VAL A 31 -5.84 -39.06 -23.00
C VAL A 31 -5.00 -39.23 -21.72
N GLN A 32 -4.68 -40.49 -21.44
CA GLN A 32 -3.98 -41.01 -20.26
C GLN A 32 -2.48 -40.65 -20.20
N PRO A 33 -1.83 -40.74 -19.02
CA PRO A 33 -0.37 -40.63 -18.89
C PRO A 33 0.34 -41.97 -19.21
N PRO A 34 1.59 -41.96 -19.72
CA PRO A 34 2.35 -43.18 -20.00
C PRO A 34 3.10 -43.72 -18.76
N PRO A 35 3.49 -45.01 -18.77
CA PRO A 35 3.98 -45.72 -17.59
C PRO A 35 5.51 -45.71 -17.45
N SER A 36 5.96 -45.89 -16.20
CA SER A 36 7.31 -46.24 -15.79
C SER A 36 7.67 -47.70 -16.11
N SER A 37 8.92 -47.95 -16.51
CA SER A 37 9.54 -49.28 -16.52
C SER A 37 10.89 -49.28 -15.78
N THR A 38 11.19 -50.45 -15.23
CA THR A 38 12.05 -50.74 -14.09
C THR A 38 13.27 -51.53 -14.56
N THR A 39 14.48 -51.27 -14.02
CA THR A 39 15.53 -52.31 -13.86
C THR A 39 16.48 -51.94 -12.70
N THR A 40 16.28 -52.43 -11.47
CA THR A 40 16.87 -53.60 -10.76
C THR A 40 18.28 -53.44 -10.16
N THR A 41 18.33 -53.60 -8.81
CA THR A 41 19.33 -54.28 -7.94
C THR A 41 20.75 -53.71 -7.80
N THR A 42 21.40 -53.68 -6.62
CA THR A 42 21.46 -54.72 -5.56
C THR A 42 22.02 -54.15 -4.23
N THR A 43 21.43 -54.61 -3.10
CA THR A 43 21.96 -54.96 -1.74
C THR A 43 23.32 -54.40 -1.25
N THR A 44 23.51 -53.98 0.01
CA THR A 44 23.50 -54.78 1.28
C THR A 44 23.39 -53.83 2.52
N SER A 45 22.45 -54.03 3.45
CA SER A 45 22.60 -54.57 4.86
C SER A 45 23.68 -53.89 5.72
N GLN A 46 23.52 -53.44 6.97
CA GLN A 46 22.81 -53.94 8.18
C GLN A 46 22.86 -52.80 9.24
N GLN A 47 21.80 -52.53 10.02
CA GLN A 47 21.66 -52.85 11.47
C GLN A 47 22.84 -52.39 12.37
N SER A 48 22.69 -51.81 13.58
CA SER A 48 21.57 -51.56 14.49
C SER A 48 22.15 -51.01 15.82
N ASN A 49 21.26 -50.55 16.70
CA ASN A 49 21.40 -50.35 18.15
C ASN A 49 22.09 -49.07 18.64
N ASN A 50 21.44 -48.18 19.40
CA ASN A 50 20.69 -48.24 20.68
C ASN A 50 21.54 -47.91 21.92
N ASN A 51 20.92 -47.06 22.75
CA ASN A 51 21.06 -46.87 24.19
C ASN A 51 22.07 -45.84 24.75
N ASN A 52 21.48 -44.71 25.15
CA ASN A 52 21.23 -44.29 26.55
C ASN A 52 22.37 -44.20 27.59
N HIS A 53 22.35 -43.03 28.23
CA HIS A 53 22.40 -42.76 29.68
C HIS A 53 23.69 -42.23 30.35
N ASN A 54 23.53 -40.98 30.79
CA ASN A 54 23.73 -40.43 32.15
C ASN A 54 25.12 -40.21 32.79
N HIS A 55 25.24 -38.95 33.25
CA HIS A 55 25.62 -38.47 34.60
C HIS A 55 27.03 -37.88 34.84
N ASN A 56 26.99 -36.62 35.33
CA ASN A 56 27.72 -35.97 36.44
C ASN A 56 29.26 -36.10 36.51
N HIS A 57 30.09 -35.13 36.91
CA HIS A 57 29.93 -34.01 37.85
C HIS A 57 31.16 -33.06 37.73
N ASN A 58 30.96 -31.78 38.07
CA ASN A 58 31.85 -30.82 38.77
C ASN A 58 33.39 -30.88 38.64
N HIS A 59 34.02 -29.72 38.37
CA HIS A 59 34.87 -29.03 39.37
C HIS A 59 35.44 -27.65 38.91
N ILE A 60 35.31 -26.69 39.84
CA ILE A 60 36.32 -25.72 40.35
C ILE A 60 36.64 -24.41 39.57
N HIS A 61 36.35 -23.33 40.29
CA HIS A 61 36.88 -21.96 40.23
C HIS A 61 38.41 -21.87 40.15
N THR A 62 38.93 -20.95 39.33
CA THR A 62 40.04 -20.07 39.72
C THR A 62 39.94 -18.72 39.02
N SER A 63 40.13 -17.65 39.79
CA SER A 63 40.11 -16.24 39.38
C SER A 63 41.51 -15.74 39.05
N LYS A 64 41.63 -14.78 38.12
CA LYS A 64 42.68 -13.74 37.86
C LYS A 64 42.63 -13.43 36.36
N GLU A 65 42.79 -12.23 35.82
CA GLU A 65 43.17 -10.90 36.31
C GLU A 65 42.70 -9.91 35.21
N ALA A 66 42.55 -8.64 35.58
CA ALA A 66 41.97 -7.59 34.75
C ALA A 66 42.88 -7.15 33.59
N GLU A 67 42.31 -6.97 32.41
CA GLU A 67 42.85 -6.09 31.36
C GLU A 67 41.77 -5.08 30.95
N VAL A 68 42.11 -3.81 31.16
CA VAL A 68 41.29 -2.65 30.83
C VAL A 68 41.40 -2.40 29.33
N VAL A 69 40.36 -2.74 28.58
CA VAL A 69 40.20 -2.28 27.19
C VAL A 69 39.35 -1.02 27.23
N VAL A 70 39.99 0.10 26.88
CA VAL A 70 39.33 1.39 26.69
C VAL A 70 38.55 1.29 25.38
N GLU A 71 37.25 1.04 25.49
CA GLU A 71 36.34 1.06 24.35
C GLU A 71 36.08 2.52 23.97
N ALA A 72 36.60 2.94 22.81
CA ALA A 72 36.36 4.25 22.25
C ALA A 72 34.88 4.33 21.86
N ALA A 73 34.10 5.11 22.62
CA ALA A 73 32.77 5.52 22.23
C ALA A 73 32.88 6.37 20.95
N GLU A 74 32.48 5.79 19.82
CA GLU A 74 32.18 6.56 18.61
C GLU A 74 31.01 7.48 18.93
N ALA A 75 31.31 8.77 19.08
CA ALA A 75 30.31 9.81 19.25
C ALA A 75 29.41 9.84 18.00
N GLU A 76 28.15 9.48 18.18
CA GLU A 76 27.09 9.82 17.26
C GLU A 76 27.15 11.32 16.98
N ILE A 77 27.52 11.69 15.75
CA ILE A 77 27.29 13.02 15.22
C ILE A 77 25.77 13.15 15.08
N THR A 78 25.14 13.57 16.16
CA THR A 78 23.78 14.08 16.15
C THR A 78 23.80 15.37 15.33
N HIS A 79 23.51 15.25 14.03
CA HIS A 79 23.08 16.38 13.23
C HIS A 79 21.79 16.90 13.88
N ALA A 80 21.90 17.98 14.66
CA ALA A 80 20.74 18.78 15.04
C ALA A 80 19.94 19.12 13.77
N PRO A 81 18.59 19.08 13.81
CA PRO A 81 17.80 19.39 12.63
C PRO A 81 18.14 20.82 12.22
N ALA A 82 18.73 20.98 11.03
CA ALA A 82 18.97 22.29 10.45
C ALA A 82 17.63 23.02 10.41
N GLY A 83 17.56 24.21 11.02
CA GLY A 83 16.34 25.01 11.00
C GLY A 83 15.87 25.26 9.57
N PRO A 84 14.57 25.55 9.36
CA PRO A 84 14.02 25.75 8.03
C PRO A 84 14.81 26.83 7.29
N SER A 85 15.19 26.57 6.04
CA SER A 85 15.93 27.55 5.25
C SER A 85 15.08 28.80 5.01
N ALA A 86 15.70 29.94 4.71
CA ALA A 86 14.96 31.17 4.40
C ALA A 86 13.99 30.97 3.21
N GLU A 87 14.36 30.12 2.25
CA GLU A 87 13.51 29.72 1.14
C GLU A 87 12.31 28.88 1.59
N ASP A 88 12.50 27.95 2.54
CA ASP A 88 11.42 27.15 3.13
C ASP A 88 10.41 28.03 3.87
N ILE A 89 10.89 29.02 4.63
CA ILE A 89 10.04 29.96 5.36
C ILE A 89 9.21 30.80 4.39
N SER A 90 9.84 31.29 3.31
CA SER A 90 9.13 32.04 2.27
C SER A 90 8.07 31.18 1.57
N ARG A 91 8.39 29.93 1.22
CA ARG A 91 7.44 28.99 0.59
C ARG A 91 6.30 28.63 1.54
N GLN A 92 6.59 28.38 2.80
CA GLN A 92 5.60 28.17 3.85
C GLN A 92 4.61 29.32 3.92
N ALA A 93 5.10 30.58 3.93
CA ALA A 93 4.24 31.75 3.94
C ALA A 93 3.36 31.85 2.68
N GLN A 94 3.90 31.52 1.51
CA GLN A 94 3.15 31.51 0.23
C GLN A 94 2.03 30.45 0.25
N LEU A 95 2.34 29.22 0.70
CA LEU A 95 1.34 28.14 0.81
C LEU A 95 0.23 28.51 1.80
N LEU A 96 0.59 29.01 2.98
CA LEU A 96 -0.40 29.47 3.97
C LEU A 96 -1.27 30.59 3.42
N SER A 97 -0.67 31.55 2.72
CA SER A 97 -1.41 32.63 2.07
C SER A 97 -2.40 32.07 1.03
N GLU A 98 -2.02 31.07 0.23
CA GLU A 98 -2.90 30.47 -0.78
C GLU A 98 -4.06 29.68 -0.15
N ILE A 99 -3.75 28.84 0.85
CA ILE A 99 -4.72 28.02 1.58
C ILE A 99 -5.69 28.90 2.39
N SER A 100 -5.25 30.09 2.82
CA SER A 100 -6.09 31.01 3.58
C SER A 100 -7.21 31.67 2.76
N LYS A 101 -7.11 31.67 1.43
CA LYS A 101 -8.10 32.30 0.54
C LYS A 101 -9.44 31.58 0.63
N LYS A 102 -10.53 32.32 0.34
CA LYS A 102 -11.89 31.77 0.30
C LYS A 102 -12.02 30.63 -0.72
N VAL A 103 -11.43 30.83 -1.90
CA VAL A 103 -11.33 29.82 -2.96
C VAL A 103 -9.85 29.63 -3.26
N VAL A 104 -9.38 28.39 -3.12
CA VAL A 104 -7.97 28.05 -3.32
C VAL A 104 -7.65 27.99 -4.81
N ASN A 105 -6.58 28.68 -5.24
CA ASN A 105 -6.10 28.58 -6.61
C ASN A 105 -5.23 27.33 -6.79
N MET A 106 -5.80 26.26 -7.35
CA MET A 106 -5.09 25.00 -7.56
C MET A 106 -3.85 25.13 -8.45
N ARG A 107 -3.83 26.05 -9.43
CA ARG A 107 -2.68 26.21 -10.30
C ARG A 107 -1.49 26.75 -9.52
N GLU A 108 -1.72 27.75 -8.67
CA GLU A 108 -0.67 28.34 -7.85
C GLU A 108 -0.25 27.40 -6.72
N LEU A 109 -1.21 26.74 -6.07
CA LEU A 109 -0.94 25.73 -5.05
C LEU A 109 -0.01 24.63 -5.60
N ARG A 110 -0.33 24.09 -6.78
CA ARG A 110 0.48 23.09 -7.48
C ARG A 110 1.88 23.60 -7.81
N ARG A 111 2.00 24.84 -8.30
CA ARG A 111 3.29 25.47 -8.66
C ARG A 111 4.23 25.62 -7.46
N ILE A 112 3.68 25.94 -6.29
CA ILE A 112 4.47 26.11 -5.07
C ILE A 112 4.80 24.73 -4.47
N ALA A 113 3.80 23.85 -4.37
CA ALA A 113 3.95 22.52 -3.79
C ALA A 113 4.88 21.59 -4.59
N SER A 114 4.98 21.78 -5.92
CA SER A 114 5.91 21.01 -6.77
C SER A 114 7.40 21.27 -6.49
N GLN A 115 7.72 22.28 -5.67
CA GLN A 115 9.10 22.56 -5.25
C GLN A 115 9.42 21.92 -3.90
N GLY A 116 8.45 21.21 -3.30
CA GLY A 116 8.51 20.65 -1.95
C GLY A 116 7.69 21.46 -0.96
N ILE A 117 7.04 20.76 -0.04
CA ILE A 117 6.22 21.34 1.02
C ILE A 117 7.01 21.22 2.34
N PRO A 118 7.16 22.30 3.12
CA PRO A 118 7.80 22.21 4.44
C PRO A 118 7.00 21.35 5.44
N ASP A 119 7.70 20.64 6.33
CA ASP A 119 7.11 19.77 7.37
C ASP A 119 6.36 20.55 8.47
N THR A 120 6.55 21.88 8.51
CA THR A 120 6.11 22.73 9.61
C THR A 120 4.61 23.09 9.50
N ALA A 121 3.95 23.16 10.66
CA ALA A 121 2.59 23.70 10.82
C ALA A 121 1.45 22.93 10.10
N GLY A 122 1.59 21.63 9.84
CA GLY A 122 0.50 20.82 9.27
C GLY A 122 0.13 21.16 7.83
N ILE A 123 0.96 21.96 7.16
CA ILE A 123 0.68 22.47 5.81
C ILE A 123 0.59 21.32 4.82
N ARG A 124 1.51 20.35 4.89
CA ARG A 124 1.48 19.18 4.02
C ARG A 124 0.17 18.40 4.11
N SER A 125 -0.36 18.19 5.33
CA SER A 125 -1.65 17.52 5.55
C SER A 125 -2.78 18.20 4.77
N THR A 126 -2.89 19.52 4.88
CA THR A 126 -3.93 20.28 4.17
C THR A 126 -3.71 20.29 2.65
N VAL A 127 -2.46 20.49 2.21
CA VAL A 127 -2.12 20.54 0.78
C VAL A 127 -2.38 19.20 0.10
N TRP A 128 -1.96 18.09 0.69
CA TRP A 128 -2.20 16.75 0.12
C TRP A 128 -3.69 16.43 0.02
N LYS A 129 -4.48 16.80 1.04
CA LYS A 129 -5.95 16.69 0.99
C LYS A 129 -6.56 17.50 -0.16
N LEU A 130 -6.01 18.67 -0.51
CA LEU A 130 -6.47 19.46 -1.66
C LEU A 130 -6.01 18.85 -3.00
N LEU A 131 -4.75 18.41 -3.09
CA LEU A 131 -4.18 17.82 -4.31
C LEU A 131 -4.87 16.50 -4.68
N LEU A 132 -5.23 15.70 -3.69
CA LEU A 132 -5.98 14.45 -3.82
C LEU A 132 -7.50 14.65 -3.83
N GLY A 133 -8.00 15.87 -4.07
CA GLY A 133 -9.44 16.13 -4.21
C GLY A 133 -10.29 15.76 -2.99
N TYR A 134 -9.69 15.54 -1.82
CA TYR A 134 -10.41 15.23 -0.59
C TYR A 134 -11.18 16.44 -0.09
N LEU A 135 -10.54 17.61 -0.11
CA LEU A 135 -11.14 18.90 0.22
C LEU A 135 -11.59 19.64 -1.04
N PRO A 136 -12.79 20.26 -1.03
CA PRO A 136 -13.23 21.10 -2.14
C PRO A 136 -12.42 22.41 -2.21
N LEU A 137 -12.46 23.10 -3.35
CA LEU A 137 -11.69 24.35 -3.53
C LEU A 137 -12.22 25.52 -2.70
N ASP A 138 -13.52 25.50 -2.36
CA ASP A 138 -14.13 26.48 -1.47
C ASP A 138 -13.93 26.06 -0.02
N ARG A 139 -13.19 26.91 0.71
CA ARG A 139 -12.84 26.68 2.12
C ARG A 139 -14.05 26.64 3.04
N SER A 140 -15.12 27.35 2.70
CA SER A 140 -16.33 27.37 3.52
C SER A 140 -17.02 26.00 3.61
N LEU A 141 -16.77 25.13 2.63
CA LEU A 141 -17.35 23.79 2.57
C LEU A 141 -16.53 22.73 3.31
N TRP A 142 -15.30 23.05 3.73
CA TRP A 142 -14.39 22.06 4.34
C TRP A 142 -14.96 21.39 5.59
N PRO A 143 -15.52 22.11 6.58
CA PRO A 143 -16.04 21.46 7.79
C PRO A 143 -17.18 20.49 7.47
N SER A 144 -18.07 20.88 6.54
CA SER A 144 -19.20 20.04 6.12
C SER A 144 -18.74 18.79 5.37
N GLU A 145 -17.79 18.93 4.43
CA GLU A 145 -17.32 17.80 3.63
C GLU A 145 -16.49 16.83 4.48
N MET A 146 -15.63 17.33 5.37
CA MET A 146 -14.89 16.49 6.31
C MET A 146 -15.83 15.74 7.25
N ALA A 147 -16.82 16.41 7.85
CA ALA A 147 -17.78 15.76 8.74
C ALA A 147 -18.56 14.65 8.01
N LYS A 148 -19.00 14.90 6.78
CA LYS A 148 -19.69 13.93 5.93
C LYS A 148 -18.81 12.71 5.63
N LYS A 149 -17.58 12.92 5.15
CA LYS A 149 -16.65 11.83 4.81
C LYS A 149 -16.26 11.03 6.05
N ARG A 150 -15.92 11.69 7.16
CA ARG A 150 -15.60 11.04 8.45
C ARG A 150 -16.76 10.18 8.97
N SER A 151 -18.00 10.69 8.87
CA SER A 151 -19.20 9.91 9.22
C SER A 151 -19.41 8.71 8.30
N GLN A 152 -19.13 8.87 7.00
CA GLN A 152 -19.26 7.79 6.02
C GLN A 152 -18.23 6.67 6.28
N TYR A 153 -16.97 7.03 6.54
CA TYR A 153 -15.95 6.04 6.89
C TYR A 153 -16.29 5.30 8.19
N LYS A 154 -16.81 6.02 9.20
CA LYS A 154 -17.29 5.40 10.43
C LYS A 154 -18.38 4.35 10.16
N GLN A 155 -19.32 4.66 9.26
CA GLN A 155 -20.34 3.69 8.84
C GLN A 155 -19.70 2.46 8.16
N PHE A 156 -18.74 2.65 7.26
CA PHE A 156 -18.02 1.52 6.65
C PHE A 156 -17.32 0.65 7.69
N LYS A 157 -16.68 1.27 8.68
CA LYS A 157 -16.02 0.57 9.79
C LYS A 157 -17.03 -0.27 10.59
N ASP A 158 -18.17 0.34 10.94
CA ASP A 158 -19.24 -0.29 11.73
C ASP A 158 -19.97 -1.41 10.97
N GLU A 159 -19.94 -1.42 9.64
CA GLU A 159 -20.57 -2.44 8.80
C GLU A 159 -19.60 -3.56 8.42
N LEU A 160 -18.36 -3.23 8.05
CA LEU A 160 -17.43 -4.15 7.40
C LEU A 160 -16.44 -4.82 8.36
N LEU A 161 -16.17 -4.21 9.52
CA LEU A 161 -15.25 -4.76 10.52
C LEU A 161 -15.97 -5.53 11.65
N MET A 162 -17.29 -5.70 11.57
CA MET A 162 -18.05 -6.47 12.55
C MET A 162 -17.65 -7.95 12.51
N ASN A 163 -17.52 -8.55 13.69
CA ASN A 163 -17.21 -9.97 13.81
C ASN A 163 -18.38 -10.81 13.25
N PRO A 164 -18.15 -11.90 12.49
CA PRO A 164 -19.23 -12.74 11.96
C PRO A 164 -20.22 -13.23 13.02
N SER A 165 -19.75 -13.49 14.24
CA SER A 165 -20.62 -13.87 15.35
C SER A 165 -21.59 -12.76 15.75
N GLU A 166 -21.17 -11.49 15.66
CA GLU A 166 -22.03 -10.33 15.87
C GLU A 166 -22.98 -10.08 14.69
N VAL A 167 -22.53 -10.37 13.47
CA VAL A 167 -23.36 -10.33 12.26
C VAL A 167 -24.49 -11.36 12.35
N THR A 168 -24.19 -12.62 12.67
CA THR A 168 -25.18 -13.69 12.88
C THR A 168 -26.14 -13.31 14.01
N ARG A 169 -25.63 -12.78 15.14
CA ARG A 169 -26.46 -12.34 16.26
C ARG A 169 -27.38 -11.17 15.91
N ARG A 170 -26.94 -10.22 15.07
CA ARG A 170 -27.81 -9.14 14.55
C ARG A 170 -28.87 -9.68 13.60
N MET A 171 -28.52 -10.62 12.71
CA MET A 171 -29.48 -11.26 11.80
C MET A 171 -30.55 -12.05 12.58
N ASP A 172 -30.15 -12.79 13.61
CA ASP A 172 -31.08 -13.52 14.49
C ASP A 172 -31.99 -12.57 15.27
N LYS A 173 -31.46 -11.43 15.74
CA LYS A 173 -32.24 -10.40 16.45
C LYS A 173 -33.23 -9.68 15.53
N PHE A 174 -32.88 -9.50 14.26
CA PHE A 174 -33.80 -8.99 13.23
C PHE A 174 -34.89 -10.01 12.88
N LYS A 175 -34.55 -11.29 12.72
CA LYS A 175 -35.51 -12.37 12.48
C LYS A 175 -36.44 -12.62 13.67
N SER A 176 -35.99 -12.36 14.91
CA SER A 176 -36.81 -12.49 16.11
C SER A 176 -37.78 -11.31 16.31
N CYS A 177 -37.42 -10.09 15.85
CA CYS A 177 -38.31 -8.92 15.93
C CYS A 177 -39.47 -8.95 14.92
N GLU A 178 -39.37 -9.68 13.81
CA GLU A 178 -40.48 -9.82 12.85
C GLU A 178 -41.52 -10.88 13.26
N LYS A 179 -41.25 -11.70 14.28
CA LYS A 179 -42.12 -12.82 14.70
C LYS A 179 -42.98 -12.55 15.93
N ASP A 180 -42.89 -11.37 16.53
CA ASP A 180 -43.47 -11.13 17.86
C ASP A 180 -44.76 -10.28 17.82
N ASP A 181 -45.72 -10.69 16.98
CA ASP A 181 -47.09 -10.12 16.99
C ASP A 181 -48.19 -11.21 17.04
N SER A 182 -47.90 -12.39 17.61
CA SER A 182 -48.94 -13.38 17.91
C SER A 182 -48.60 -14.38 19.02
N LYS A 183 -49.00 -14.03 20.25
CA LYS A 183 -49.54 -14.84 21.37
C LYS A 183 -48.79 -16.08 21.93
N CYS A 184 -48.54 -15.95 23.26
CA CYS A 184 -48.92 -16.85 24.36
C CYS A 184 -47.95 -17.95 24.87
N GLU A 185 -48.02 -18.09 26.19
CA GLU A 185 -47.27 -18.88 27.18
C GLU A 185 -47.11 -20.38 26.86
N SER A 186 -45.86 -20.85 26.80
CA SER A 186 -45.48 -22.14 27.42
C SER A 186 -43.97 -22.41 27.32
N ARG A 187 -43.39 -22.71 28.48
CA ARG A 187 -42.17 -23.50 28.77
C ARG A 187 -40.98 -23.31 27.82
N CYS A 188 -39.93 -22.73 28.40
CA CYS A 188 -38.56 -22.70 27.91
C CYS A 188 -38.06 -24.11 27.52
N LEU A 189 -38.23 -24.46 26.24
CA LEU A 189 -37.36 -25.38 25.52
C LEU A 189 -36.61 -24.51 24.52
N LEU A 190 -35.28 -24.44 24.63
CA LEU A 190 -34.45 -23.79 23.62
C LEU A 190 -34.67 -24.54 22.30
N SER A 191 -35.44 -23.93 21.39
CA SER A 191 -35.63 -24.47 20.05
C SER A 191 -34.29 -24.44 19.33
N ARG A 192 -33.78 -25.61 18.95
CA ARG A 192 -32.55 -25.73 18.17
C ARG A 192 -32.85 -25.21 16.77
N SER A 193 -32.49 -23.96 16.50
CA SER A 193 -32.58 -23.37 15.16
C SER A 193 -31.85 -24.28 14.17
N GLU A 194 -32.54 -24.78 13.14
CA GLU A 194 -31.92 -25.52 12.05
C GLU A 194 -30.97 -24.56 11.31
N ILE A 195 -29.67 -24.84 11.39
CA ILE A 195 -28.65 -24.09 10.65
C ILE A 195 -28.90 -24.35 9.17
N THR A 196 -29.38 -23.33 8.45
CA THR A 196 -29.58 -23.46 7.00
C THR A 196 -28.23 -23.74 6.33
N HIS A 197 -28.20 -24.51 5.23
CA HIS A 197 -26.96 -24.94 4.57
C HIS A 197 -26.00 -23.79 4.16
N GLY A 198 -26.45 -22.53 4.13
CA GLY A 198 -25.63 -21.33 3.90
C GLY A 198 -25.08 -20.65 5.16
N GLU A 199 -25.57 -21.03 6.35
CA GLU A 199 -25.13 -20.53 7.66
C GLU A 199 -24.12 -21.49 8.34
N HIS A 200 -23.73 -22.58 7.66
CA HIS A 200 -22.82 -23.59 8.19
C HIS A 200 -21.34 -23.22 7.94
N PRO A 201 -20.44 -23.29 8.95
CA PRO A 201 -19.01 -22.94 8.85
C PRO A 201 -18.17 -23.81 7.90
N LEU A 202 -18.77 -24.82 7.27
CA LEU A 202 -18.12 -25.70 6.27
C LEU A 202 -18.82 -25.64 4.91
N SER A 203 -19.75 -24.71 4.71
CA SER A 203 -20.45 -24.62 3.43
C SER A 203 -19.51 -24.07 2.35
N LEU A 204 -19.30 -24.84 1.29
CA LEU A 204 -18.42 -24.48 0.16
C LEU A 204 -19.11 -23.56 -0.87
N GLY A 205 -20.36 -23.15 -0.62
CA GLY A 205 -21.11 -22.27 -1.51
C GLY A 205 -20.46 -20.88 -1.61
N LYS A 206 -20.33 -20.33 -2.82
CA LYS A 206 -19.75 -18.99 -3.06
C LYS A 206 -20.56 -17.86 -2.40
N THR A 207 -21.82 -18.10 -2.04
CA THR A 207 -22.71 -17.15 -1.35
C THR A 207 -22.76 -17.35 0.16
N SER A 208 -21.96 -18.26 0.72
CA SER A 208 -21.93 -18.48 2.16
C SER A 208 -21.20 -17.34 2.85
N ILE A 209 -21.80 -16.86 3.95
CA ILE A 209 -21.20 -15.89 4.88
C ILE A 209 -19.85 -16.41 5.38
N TRP A 210 -19.72 -17.72 5.58
CA TRP A 210 -18.50 -18.35 6.07
C TRP A 210 -17.41 -18.46 5.00
N ASN A 211 -17.75 -18.76 3.74
CA ASN A 211 -16.76 -18.76 2.65
C ASN A 211 -16.20 -17.35 2.40
N GLN A 212 -17.08 -16.35 2.39
CA GLN A 212 -16.66 -14.94 2.34
C GLN A 212 -15.79 -14.60 3.55
N PHE A 213 -16.16 -15.05 4.75
CA PHE A 213 -15.38 -14.84 5.95
C PHE A 213 -13.98 -15.49 5.90
N PHE A 214 -13.85 -16.70 5.37
CA PHE A 214 -12.53 -17.36 5.26
C PHE A 214 -11.63 -16.67 4.25
N GLN A 215 -12.16 -16.24 3.09
CA GLN A 215 -11.41 -15.42 2.13
C GLN A 215 -11.02 -14.08 2.73
N ASP A 216 -11.93 -13.44 3.48
CA ASP A 216 -11.64 -12.20 4.20
C ASP A 216 -10.57 -12.45 5.28
N THR A 217 -10.57 -13.61 5.95
CA THR A 217 -9.59 -13.94 7.00
C THR A 217 -8.18 -14.03 6.44
N GLU A 218 -7.99 -14.72 5.31
CA GLU A 218 -6.67 -14.81 4.66
C GLU A 218 -6.13 -13.42 4.28
N ILE A 219 -6.98 -12.57 3.71
CA ILE A 219 -6.64 -11.19 3.36
C ILE A 219 -6.32 -10.37 4.62
N ILE A 220 -7.13 -10.49 5.68
CA ILE A 220 -6.91 -9.79 6.95
C ILE A 220 -5.59 -10.21 7.59
N GLU A 221 -5.25 -11.50 7.58
CA GLU A 221 -3.98 -12.00 8.09
C GLU A 221 -2.79 -11.52 7.25
N GLN A 222 -2.95 -11.45 5.92
CA GLN A 222 -1.94 -10.88 5.05
C GLN A 222 -1.70 -9.39 5.37
N ILE A 223 -2.77 -8.61 5.51
CA ILE A 223 -2.71 -7.20 5.92
C ILE A 223 -2.02 -7.08 7.27
N ASP A 224 -2.38 -7.92 8.26
CA ASP A 224 -1.81 -7.88 9.60
C ASP A 224 -0.29 -8.11 9.59
N ARG A 225 0.19 -9.08 8.81
CA ARG A 225 1.63 -9.32 8.62
C ARG A 225 2.32 -8.16 7.94
N ASP A 226 1.72 -7.58 6.90
CA ASP A 226 2.30 -6.49 6.14
C ASP A 226 2.37 -5.17 6.92
N VAL A 227 1.31 -4.85 7.69
CA VAL A 227 1.29 -3.68 8.57
C VAL A 227 2.38 -3.78 9.66
N LYS A 228 2.58 -4.95 10.26
CA LYS A 228 3.62 -5.15 11.28
C LYS A 228 5.05 -4.94 10.77
N ARG A 229 5.29 -5.20 9.48
CA ARG A 229 6.60 -5.01 8.83
C ARG A 229 6.73 -3.69 8.06
N THR A 230 5.73 -2.80 8.12
CA THR A 230 5.76 -1.51 7.42
C THR A 230 6.70 -0.55 8.15
N HIS A 231 7.74 -0.06 7.46
CA HIS A 231 8.76 0.85 8.01
C HIS A 231 9.26 0.46 9.44
N PRO A 232 9.92 -0.70 9.59
CA PRO A 232 10.30 -1.26 10.89
C PRO A 232 11.22 -0.35 11.72
N ASP A 233 11.99 0.50 11.05
CA ASP A 233 12.94 1.42 11.66
C ASP A 233 12.28 2.68 12.25
N MET A 234 10.97 2.87 12.02
CA MET A 234 10.23 4.05 12.48
C MET A 234 9.35 3.72 13.69
N HIS A 235 9.62 4.33 14.84
CA HIS A 235 8.81 4.21 16.06
C HIS A 235 7.33 4.59 15.88
N PHE A 236 7.02 5.38 14.86
CA PHE A 236 5.66 5.74 14.49
C PHE A 236 4.85 4.53 14.01
N PHE A 237 5.49 3.61 13.27
CA PHE A 237 4.85 2.42 12.67
C PHE A 237 5.19 1.14 13.43
N SER A 238 6.32 1.08 14.13
CA SER A 238 6.82 -0.14 14.75
C SER A 238 7.22 0.11 16.20
N GLY A 239 6.68 -0.72 17.11
CA GLY A 239 6.99 -0.66 18.53
C GLY A 239 5.84 -1.15 19.39
N ASP A 240 6.15 -1.42 20.66
CA ASP A 240 5.17 -1.91 21.62
C ASP A 240 4.34 -0.82 22.30
N LEU A 241 4.70 0.44 22.04
CA LEU A 241 4.01 1.60 22.60
C LEU A 241 2.54 1.64 22.14
N PRO A 242 1.60 2.06 23.00
CA PRO A 242 0.18 2.17 22.65
C PRO A 242 -0.07 3.04 21.41
N PHE A 243 0.76 4.08 21.22
CA PHE A 243 0.67 4.98 20.07
C PHE A 243 0.96 4.26 18.75
N ALA A 244 2.07 3.50 18.67
CA ALA A 244 2.43 2.73 17.48
C ALA A 244 1.39 1.64 17.17
N LYS A 245 0.89 0.94 18.21
CA LYS A 245 -0.18 -0.06 18.07
C LYS A 245 -1.48 0.56 17.55
N SER A 246 -1.84 1.75 18.04
CA SER A 246 -3.01 2.49 17.53
C SER A 246 -2.84 2.87 16.06
N ASN A 247 -1.63 3.24 15.63
CA ASN A 247 -1.33 3.58 14.24
C ASN A 247 -1.39 2.34 13.33
N GLN A 248 -0.82 1.22 13.76
CA GLN A 248 -0.93 -0.07 13.05
C GLN A 248 -2.39 -0.51 12.89
N GLU A 249 -3.18 -0.39 13.95
CA GLU A 249 -4.60 -0.74 13.92
C GLU A 249 -5.38 0.17 12.96
N ALA A 250 -5.07 1.47 12.90
CA ALA A 250 -5.66 2.37 11.94
C ALA A 250 -5.31 1.98 10.48
N LEU A 251 -4.03 1.71 10.19
CA LEU A 251 -3.59 1.24 8.86
C LEU A 251 -4.30 -0.06 8.45
N LYS A 252 -4.37 -1.02 9.37
CA LYS A 252 -5.06 -2.30 9.17
C LYS A 252 -6.55 -2.08 8.86
N ASN A 253 -7.24 -1.25 9.63
CA ASN A 253 -8.65 -0.95 9.42
C ASN A 253 -8.90 -0.34 8.05
N ILE A 254 -8.08 0.63 7.63
CA ILE A 254 -8.18 1.26 6.32
C ILE A 254 -8.04 0.22 5.20
N LEU A 255 -7.01 -0.64 5.27
CA LEU A 255 -6.74 -1.65 4.24
C LEU A 255 -7.84 -2.72 4.18
N ILE A 256 -8.38 -3.15 5.32
CA ILE A 256 -9.49 -4.11 5.36
C ILE A 256 -10.75 -3.50 4.76
N VAL A 257 -11.11 -2.28 5.15
CA VAL A 257 -12.27 -1.56 4.60
C VAL A 257 -12.11 -1.38 3.09
N PHE A 258 -10.92 -0.98 2.62
CA PHE A 258 -10.62 -0.87 1.20
C PHE A 258 -10.80 -2.20 0.45
N ALA A 259 -10.20 -3.28 0.96
CA ALA A 259 -10.24 -4.59 0.32
C ALA A 259 -11.68 -5.13 0.21
N LYS A 260 -12.51 -4.91 1.23
CA LYS A 260 -13.91 -5.31 1.25
C LYS A 260 -14.80 -4.48 0.31
N LEU A 261 -14.52 -3.18 0.17
CA LEU A 261 -15.25 -2.30 -0.75
C LEU A 261 -14.86 -2.53 -2.22
N ASN A 262 -13.67 -3.08 -2.49
CA ASN A 262 -13.13 -3.26 -3.84
C ASN A 262 -12.86 -4.74 -4.14
N PRO A 263 -13.90 -5.60 -4.29
CA PRO A 263 -13.74 -7.05 -4.42
C PRO A 263 -12.98 -7.51 -5.67
N GLY A 264 -12.85 -6.64 -6.69
CA GLY A 264 -12.11 -6.92 -7.92
C GLY A 264 -10.58 -6.79 -7.80
N ILE A 265 -10.10 -5.96 -6.87
CA ILE A 265 -8.66 -5.75 -6.64
C ILE A 265 -8.25 -6.36 -5.29
N ARG A 266 -9.10 -6.15 -4.27
CA ARG A 266 -8.86 -6.50 -2.88
C ARG A 266 -7.55 -5.86 -2.38
N TYR A 267 -6.92 -6.46 -1.39
CA TYR A 267 -5.60 -6.06 -0.93
C TYR A 267 -4.52 -6.71 -1.80
N VAL A 268 -3.54 -5.92 -2.22
CA VAL A 268 -2.32 -6.40 -2.88
C VAL A 268 -1.12 -5.97 -2.04
N GLN A 269 -0.19 -6.90 -1.82
CA GLN A 269 1.04 -6.64 -1.07
C GLN A 269 1.77 -5.41 -1.64
N GLY A 270 2.10 -4.46 -0.77
CA GLY A 270 2.69 -3.18 -1.15
C GLY A 270 1.74 -1.99 -0.99
N MET A 271 0.43 -2.22 -0.96
CA MET A 271 -0.55 -1.15 -0.66
C MET A 271 -0.32 -0.52 0.72
N ASN A 272 0.19 -1.29 1.68
CA ASN A 272 0.59 -0.80 3.00
C ASN A 272 1.68 0.29 2.92
N GLU A 273 2.62 0.17 1.98
CA GLU A 273 3.71 1.12 1.77
C GLU A 273 3.21 2.43 1.14
N ILE A 274 2.16 2.38 0.31
CA ILE A 274 1.51 3.56 -0.27
C ILE A 274 0.66 4.26 0.79
N LEU A 275 0.00 3.50 1.65
CA LEU A 275 -0.86 4.03 2.70
C LEU A 275 -0.05 4.76 3.79
N ALA A 276 1.13 4.25 4.13
CA ALA A 276 1.94 4.73 5.24
C ALA A 276 2.30 6.24 5.14
N PRO A 277 2.82 6.77 4.01
CA PRO A 277 3.06 8.20 3.84
C PRO A 277 1.84 9.09 4.09
N LEU A 278 0.68 8.72 3.54
CA LEU A 278 -0.57 9.48 3.73
C LEU A 278 -0.97 9.52 5.21
N PHE A 279 -0.98 8.36 5.85
CA PHE A 279 -1.38 8.25 7.24
C PHE A 279 -0.43 9.02 8.17
N TYR A 280 0.89 8.90 7.95
CA TYR A 280 1.89 9.63 8.72
C TYR A 280 1.68 11.15 8.66
N VAL A 281 1.47 11.67 7.44
CA VAL A 281 1.29 13.11 7.23
C VAL A 281 0.02 13.62 7.93
N PHE A 282 -1.09 12.87 7.88
CA PHE A 282 -2.35 13.31 8.51
C PHE A 282 -2.41 13.07 10.01
N ARG A 283 -1.71 12.04 10.52
CA ARG A 283 -1.69 11.73 11.95
C ARG A 283 -0.76 12.65 12.75
N ASN A 284 0.28 13.18 12.11
CA ASN A 284 1.19 14.18 12.71
C ASN A 284 0.73 15.62 12.46
N ASP A 285 -0.55 15.84 12.15
CA ASP A 285 -1.13 17.18 12.06
C ASP A 285 -1.06 17.87 13.45
N PRO A 286 -0.63 19.14 13.54
CA PRO A 286 -0.61 19.87 14.81
C PRO A 286 -2.00 20.10 15.41
N ASP A 287 -3.07 20.03 14.61
CA ASP A 287 -4.45 20.06 15.10
C ASP A 287 -4.87 18.66 15.58
N GLU A 288 -5.12 18.53 16.89
CA GLU A 288 -5.50 17.26 17.52
C GLU A 288 -6.80 16.67 16.96
N GLU A 289 -7.76 17.50 16.53
CA GLU A 289 -9.02 17.02 15.96
C GLU A 289 -8.78 16.40 14.58
N TYR A 290 -7.90 17.00 13.79
CA TYR A 290 -7.49 16.48 12.48
C TYR A 290 -6.66 15.22 12.63
N ALA A 291 -5.70 15.20 13.56
CA ALA A 291 -4.91 14.02 13.87
C ALA A 291 -5.77 12.86 14.38
N ALA A 292 -6.81 13.11 15.19
CA ALA A 292 -7.74 12.10 15.67
C ALA A 292 -8.59 11.49 14.54
N SER A 293 -8.93 12.29 13.52
CA SER A 293 -9.70 11.87 12.36
C SER A 293 -8.83 11.39 11.19
N ALA A 294 -7.52 11.29 11.38
CA ALA A 294 -6.55 10.94 10.33
C ALA A 294 -6.89 9.62 9.63
N GLU A 295 -7.41 8.62 10.36
CA GLU A 295 -7.78 7.32 9.78
C GLU A 295 -8.79 7.47 8.63
N ALA A 296 -9.86 8.25 8.85
CA ALA A 296 -10.90 8.48 7.85
C ALA A 296 -10.39 9.35 6.68
N ASP A 297 -9.68 10.44 7.00
CA ASP A 297 -9.12 11.33 5.97
C ASP A 297 -8.13 10.58 5.07
N THR A 298 -7.32 9.69 5.66
CA THR A 298 -6.37 8.82 4.95
C THR A 298 -7.10 7.87 4.02
N PHE A 299 -8.17 7.20 4.47
CA PHE A 299 -8.92 6.25 3.63
C PHE A 299 -9.38 6.87 2.30
N PHE A 300 -9.99 8.05 2.33
CA PHE A 300 -10.47 8.68 1.11
C PHE A 300 -9.35 9.20 0.22
N CYS A 301 -8.29 9.76 0.80
CA CYS A 301 -7.11 10.19 0.02
C CYS A 301 -6.40 8.99 -0.63
N PHE A 302 -6.34 7.86 0.06
CA PHE A 302 -5.78 6.61 -0.43
C PHE A 302 -6.60 6.04 -1.58
N VAL A 303 -7.94 6.02 -1.45
CA VAL A 303 -8.84 5.59 -2.54
C VAL A 303 -8.68 6.46 -3.77
N GLU A 304 -8.63 7.79 -3.61
CA GLU A 304 -8.45 8.71 -4.74
C GLU A 304 -7.10 8.48 -5.41
N LEU A 305 -6.01 8.39 -4.62
CA LEU A 305 -4.67 8.15 -5.16
C LEU A 305 -4.64 6.83 -5.96
N LEU A 306 -5.13 5.73 -5.36
CA LEU A 306 -5.14 4.43 -6.01
C LEU A 306 -6.04 4.38 -7.24
N SER A 307 -7.06 5.23 -7.36
CA SER A 307 -7.92 5.25 -8.55
C SER A 307 -7.12 5.49 -9.84
N GLY A 308 -6.04 6.29 -9.78
CA GLY A 308 -5.15 6.57 -10.91
C GLY A 308 -4.13 5.46 -11.21
N PHE A 309 -3.90 4.54 -10.27
CA PHE A 309 -2.97 3.42 -10.39
C PHE A 309 -3.67 2.05 -10.35
N ARG A 310 -5.00 2.06 -10.34
CA ARG A 310 -5.85 0.89 -10.11
C ARG A 310 -5.51 -0.27 -11.01
N ASP A 311 -5.35 0.02 -12.30
CA ASP A 311 -5.13 -0.98 -13.34
C ASP A 311 -3.76 -1.67 -13.19
N HIS A 312 -2.82 -1.09 -12.42
CA HIS A 312 -1.55 -1.74 -12.06
C HIS A 312 -1.69 -2.86 -11.02
N PHE A 313 -2.80 -2.91 -10.28
CA PHE A 313 -3.09 -3.92 -9.27
C PHE A 313 -4.05 -5.01 -9.77
N CYS A 314 -4.65 -4.83 -10.95
CA CYS A 314 -5.50 -5.84 -11.57
C CYS A 314 -4.66 -6.80 -12.42
N GLN A 315 -4.39 -7.99 -11.90
CA GLN A 315 -3.62 -9.02 -12.61
C GLN A 315 -4.16 -9.34 -14.02
N GLN A 316 -5.48 -9.26 -14.23
CA GLN A 316 -6.10 -9.49 -15.54
C GLN A 316 -5.71 -8.42 -16.57
N LEU A 317 -5.35 -7.23 -16.10
CA LEU A 317 -4.97 -6.09 -16.94
C LEU A 317 -3.46 -6.03 -17.18
N ASP A 318 -2.63 -6.88 -16.57
CA ASP A 318 -1.17 -6.81 -16.68
C ASP A 318 -0.66 -6.77 -18.13
N ASN A 319 -1.31 -7.53 -19.02
CA ASN A 319 -0.95 -7.60 -20.44
C ASN A 319 -1.70 -6.59 -21.32
N SER A 320 -2.57 -5.77 -20.73
CA SER A 320 -3.36 -4.76 -21.44
C SER A 320 -2.58 -3.45 -21.63
N VAL A 321 -3.09 -2.60 -22.51
CA VAL A 321 -2.53 -1.25 -22.76
C VAL A 321 -2.64 -0.31 -21.56
N VAL A 322 -3.48 -0.61 -20.58
CA VAL A 322 -3.65 0.15 -19.33
C VAL A 322 -2.91 -0.49 -18.14
N GLY A 323 -2.36 -1.70 -18.31
CA GLY A 323 -1.71 -2.45 -17.25
C GLY A 323 -0.30 -1.98 -16.90
N ILE A 324 0.27 -2.65 -15.90
CA ILE A 324 1.63 -2.37 -15.42
C ILE A 324 2.70 -2.59 -16.49
N ARG A 325 2.55 -3.60 -17.36
CA ARG A 325 3.54 -3.86 -18.43
C ARG A 325 3.59 -2.72 -19.43
N SER A 326 2.43 -2.20 -19.85
CA SER A 326 2.34 -1.02 -20.73
C SER A 326 3.02 0.20 -20.08
N THR A 327 2.80 0.40 -18.78
CA THR A 327 3.42 1.49 -18.02
C THR A 327 4.94 1.35 -17.94
N ILE A 328 5.46 0.14 -17.72
CA ILE A 328 6.90 -0.15 -17.78
C ILE A 328 7.45 0.06 -19.21
N THR A 329 6.69 -0.29 -20.25
CA THR A 329 7.07 0.00 -21.63
C THR A 329 7.14 1.50 -21.90
N LYS A 330 6.20 2.30 -21.37
CA LYS A 330 6.27 3.78 -21.43
C LYS A 330 7.54 4.32 -20.78
N LEU A 331 7.95 3.78 -19.63
CA LEU A 331 9.24 4.13 -19.01
C LEU A 331 10.42 3.82 -19.94
N SER A 332 10.45 2.64 -20.55
CA SER A 332 11.51 2.25 -21.49
C SER A 332 11.55 3.18 -22.71
N GLN A 333 10.38 3.53 -23.26
CA GLN A 333 10.27 4.49 -24.36
C GLN A 333 10.74 5.89 -23.98
N LEU A 334 10.38 6.36 -22.78
CA LEU A 334 10.83 7.65 -22.27
C LEU A 334 12.36 7.68 -22.14
N LEU A 335 12.97 6.61 -21.63
CA LEU A 335 14.43 6.47 -21.58
C LEU A 335 15.03 6.49 -22.99
N LYS A 336 14.44 5.76 -23.95
CA LYS A 336 14.92 5.74 -25.33
C LYS A 336 14.93 7.13 -25.98
N VAL A 337 13.90 7.93 -25.73
CA VAL A 337 13.77 9.29 -26.28
C VAL A 337 14.83 10.23 -25.70
N HIS A 338 15.11 10.14 -24.39
CA HIS A 338 16.04 11.06 -23.73
C HIS A 338 17.50 10.57 -23.71
N ASP A 339 17.72 9.26 -23.82
CA ASP A 339 19.02 8.62 -23.71
C ASP A 339 19.06 7.26 -24.45
N GLU A 340 19.10 7.31 -25.78
CA GLU A 340 19.09 6.11 -26.63
C GLU A 340 20.29 5.18 -26.36
N GLU A 341 21.48 5.74 -26.04
CA GLU A 341 22.68 4.95 -25.76
C GLU A 341 22.48 4.10 -24.49
N LEU A 342 22.03 4.72 -23.40
CA LEU A 342 21.76 4.00 -22.16
C LEU A 342 20.63 2.98 -22.34
N TRP A 343 19.56 3.36 -23.04
CA TRP A 343 18.46 2.46 -23.37
C TRP A 343 18.96 1.23 -24.13
N ARG A 344 19.74 1.41 -25.20
CA ARG A 344 20.29 0.32 -26.02
C ARG A 344 21.21 -0.57 -25.19
N HIS A 345 22.03 0.01 -24.30
CA HIS A 345 22.90 -0.78 -23.42
C HIS A 345 22.10 -1.65 -22.44
N LEU A 346 21.05 -1.12 -21.83
CA LEU A 346 20.21 -1.88 -20.89
C LEU A 346 19.40 -2.96 -21.61
N GLU A 347 18.73 -2.62 -22.71
CA GLU A 347 17.78 -3.52 -23.37
C GLU A 347 18.45 -4.53 -24.30
N VAL A 348 19.48 -4.11 -25.05
CA VAL A 348 20.12 -4.94 -26.09
C VAL A 348 21.43 -5.55 -25.60
N THR A 349 22.34 -4.75 -25.04
CA THR A 349 23.68 -5.22 -24.66
C THR A 349 23.64 -6.10 -23.41
N THR A 350 23.10 -5.56 -22.32
CA THR A 350 23.06 -6.24 -21.01
C THR A 350 21.80 -7.07 -20.83
N LYS A 351 20.73 -6.81 -21.61
CA LYS A 351 19.44 -7.53 -21.57
C LYS A 351 18.77 -7.49 -20.19
N VAL A 352 18.93 -6.37 -19.48
CA VAL A 352 18.24 -6.14 -18.21
C VAL A 352 16.81 -5.75 -18.50
N ASN A 353 15.87 -6.68 -18.27
CA ASN A 353 14.45 -6.41 -18.47
C ASN A 353 13.96 -5.36 -17.44
N PRO A 354 13.32 -4.25 -17.89
CA PRO A 354 12.75 -3.23 -17.00
C PRO A 354 11.82 -3.77 -15.91
N GLN A 355 11.13 -4.89 -16.14
CA GLN A 355 10.23 -5.51 -15.17
C GLN A 355 10.95 -5.91 -13.86
N PHE A 356 12.25 -6.21 -13.87
CA PHE A 356 12.97 -6.68 -12.68
C PHE A 356 13.37 -5.56 -11.69
N TYR A 357 13.25 -4.30 -12.10
CA TYR A 357 13.51 -3.15 -11.22
C TYR A 357 12.33 -2.17 -11.21
N ALA A 358 11.79 -1.82 -12.37
CA ALA A 358 10.77 -0.78 -12.50
C ALA A 358 9.39 -1.21 -11.98
N PHE A 359 9.11 -2.51 -11.91
CA PHE A 359 7.83 -3.00 -11.36
C PHE A 359 7.63 -2.47 -9.94
N ARG A 360 8.60 -2.69 -9.04
CA ARG A 360 8.55 -2.22 -7.66
C ARG A 360 8.54 -0.69 -7.57
N TRP A 361 9.36 -0.02 -8.39
CA TRP A 361 9.44 1.44 -8.43
C TRP A 361 8.09 2.08 -8.71
N ILE A 362 7.37 1.54 -9.70
CA ILE A 362 6.10 2.08 -10.17
C ILE A 362 4.96 1.66 -9.24
N THR A 363 4.84 0.38 -8.88
CA THR A 363 3.71 -0.11 -8.09
C THR A 363 3.72 0.38 -6.66
N LEU A 364 4.88 0.73 -6.11
CA LEU A 364 5.01 1.28 -4.75
C LEU A 364 5.27 2.80 -4.73
N LEU A 365 5.15 3.49 -5.87
CA LEU A 365 5.38 4.94 -5.96
C LEU A 365 6.71 5.38 -5.30
N LEU A 366 7.76 4.59 -5.53
CA LEU A 366 9.14 4.80 -5.04
C LEU A 366 9.36 4.76 -3.52
N THR A 367 8.36 4.39 -2.71
CA THR A 367 8.48 4.41 -1.23
C THR A 367 9.53 3.46 -0.66
N GLN A 368 9.98 2.48 -1.44
CA GLN A 368 11.06 1.55 -1.05
C GLN A 368 12.42 1.85 -1.72
N GLU A 369 12.54 2.90 -2.55
CA GLU A 369 13.83 3.31 -3.14
C GLU A 369 14.53 4.40 -2.33
N PHE A 370 13.75 5.19 -1.60
CA PHE A 370 14.21 6.35 -0.87
C PHE A 370 13.83 6.23 0.60
N ASN A 371 14.53 6.95 1.48
CA ASN A 371 14.10 7.04 2.86
C ASN A 371 12.73 7.73 2.96
N PHE A 372 12.12 7.66 4.14
CA PHE A 372 10.76 8.14 4.33
C PHE A 372 10.60 9.65 4.03
N ALA A 373 11.53 10.48 4.50
CA ALA A 373 11.49 11.94 4.29
C ALA A 373 11.65 12.30 2.80
N ASP A 374 12.58 11.65 2.11
CA ASP A 374 12.79 11.81 0.67
C ASP A 374 11.56 11.36 -0.13
N SER A 375 10.90 10.28 0.31
CA SER A 375 9.66 9.81 -0.30
C SER A 375 8.54 10.86 -0.19
N LEU A 376 8.39 11.51 0.97
CA LEU A 376 7.43 12.61 1.13
C LEU A 376 7.73 13.77 0.17
N HIS A 377 9.00 14.13 0.00
CA HIS A 377 9.41 15.21 -0.89
C HIS A 377 9.14 14.87 -2.37
N ILE A 378 9.40 13.63 -2.79
CA ILE A 378 9.04 13.15 -4.13
C ILE A 378 7.53 13.20 -4.32
N TRP A 379 6.76 12.80 -3.31
CA TRP A 379 5.29 12.79 -3.35
C TRP A 379 4.69 14.19 -3.40
N ASP A 380 5.30 15.19 -2.75
CA ASP A 380 4.91 16.60 -2.90
C ASP A 380 4.93 17.01 -4.39
N THR A 381 5.93 16.57 -5.15
CA THR A 381 6.02 16.83 -6.59
C THR A 381 5.04 15.96 -7.39
N LEU A 382 4.97 14.67 -7.08
CA LEU A 382 4.08 13.70 -7.73
C LEU A 382 2.62 14.16 -7.73
N LEU A 383 2.13 14.61 -6.57
CA LEU A 383 0.75 15.01 -6.36
C LEU A 383 0.45 16.42 -6.90
N SER A 384 1.48 17.26 -7.04
CA SER A 384 1.33 18.65 -7.46
C SER A 384 1.45 18.86 -8.97
N ASP A 385 2.04 17.93 -9.71
CA ASP A 385 2.28 18.12 -11.14
C ASP A 385 0.97 18.22 -11.94
N LEU A 386 0.96 19.06 -12.98
CA LEU A 386 -0.18 19.23 -13.87
C LEU A 386 -0.39 18.04 -14.82
N ASP A 387 0.68 17.34 -15.18
CA ASP A 387 0.62 16.15 -16.04
C ASP A 387 0.08 14.91 -15.29
N GLY A 388 -0.07 15.04 -13.96
CA GLY A 388 -0.59 14.03 -13.07
C GLY A 388 0.48 13.13 -12.43
N PRO A 389 0.08 12.31 -11.44
CA PRO A 389 1.00 11.46 -10.69
C PRO A 389 1.77 10.46 -11.55
N LEU A 390 1.09 9.75 -12.45
CA LEU A 390 1.73 8.69 -13.24
C LEU A 390 2.82 9.22 -14.18
N GLU A 391 2.54 10.27 -14.95
CA GLU A 391 3.53 10.84 -15.88
C GLU A 391 4.73 11.43 -15.13
N THR A 392 4.49 12.04 -13.97
CA THR A 392 5.55 12.54 -13.09
C THR A 392 6.40 11.41 -12.52
N LEU A 393 5.77 10.32 -12.07
CA LEU A 393 6.47 9.12 -11.60
C LEU A 393 7.40 8.56 -12.67
N LEU A 394 6.91 8.42 -13.90
CA LEU A 394 7.71 7.91 -15.02
C LEU A 394 8.91 8.82 -15.32
N ARG A 395 8.74 10.15 -15.25
CA ARG A 395 9.86 11.09 -15.39
C ARG A 395 10.88 10.95 -14.26
N VAL A 396 10.44 10.77 -13.02
CA VAL A 396 11.34 10.54 -11.87
C VAL A 396 12.10 9.22 -12.05
N CYS A 397 11.42 8.13 -12.40
CA CYS A 397 12.05 6.84 -12.71
C CYS A 397 13.06 6.95 -13.87
N CYS A 398 12.76 7.72 -14.92
CA CYS A 398 13.69 7.94 -16.02
C CYS A 398 14.90 8.77 -15.59
N ALA A 399 14.69 9.82 -14.79
CA ALA A 399 15.76 10.63 -14.21
C ALA A 399 16.66 9.79 -13.31
N MET A 400 16.09 8.87 -12.52
CA MET A 400 16.85 7.93 -11.71
C MET A 400 17.85 7.13 -12.55
N LEU A 401 17.43 6.61 -13.71
CA LEU A 401 18.31 5.87 -14.63
C LEU A 401 19.43 6.75 -15.20
N ILE A 402 19.08 7.97 -15.64
CA ILE A 402 20.03 8.92 -16.24
C ILE A 402 21.10 9.35 -15.23
N LEU A 403 20.74 9.56 -13.97
CA LEU A 403 21.69 9.98 -12.93
C LEU A 403 22.78 8.95 -12.66
N ILE A 404 22.47 7.65 -12.80
CA ILE A 404 23.44 6.56 -12.63
C ILE A 404 24.00 6.03 -13.96
N ARG A 405 23.74 6.72 -15.09
CA ARG A 405 24.13 6.32 -16.45
C ARG A 405 25.57 5.81 -16.54
N ARG A 406 26.53 6.55 -16.01
CA ARG A 406 27.97 6.19 -16.10
C ARG A 406 28.25 4.82 -15.50
N ARG A 407 27.59 4.48 -14.39
CA ARG A 407 27.74 3.19 -13.72
C ARG A 407 27.05 2.08 -14.50
N LEU A 408 25.88 2.36 -15.08
CA LEU A 408 25.13 1.39 -15.88
C LEU A 408 25.84 1.03 -17.19
N LEU A 409 26.42 2.02 -17.88
CA LEU A 409 27.18 1.79 -19.12
C LEU A 409 28.45 0.98 -18.90
N ALA A 410 29.09 1.14 -17.73
CA ALA A 410 30.28 0.39 -17.36
C ALA A 410 29.97 -1.03 -16.80
N GLY A 411 28.74 -1.26 -16.34
CA GLY A 411 28.34 -2.49 -15.68
C GLY A 411 27.82 -3.58 -16.63
N ASP A 412 27.92 -4.82 -16.17
CA ASP A 412 27.32 -6.01 -16.79
C ASP A 412 25.89 -6.26 -16.27
N PHE A 413 25.22 -7.32 -16.74
CA PHE A 413 23.85 -7.65 -16.33
C PHE A 413 23.67 -7.70 -14.81
N THR A 414 24.53 -8.44 -14.11
CA THR A 414 24.44 -8.64 -12.66
C THR A 414 24.69 -7.35 -11.89
N SER A 415 25.73 -6.59 -12.25
CA SER A 415 26.05 -5.33 -11.58
C SER A 415 24.95 -4.30 -11.79
N ASN A 416 24.41 -4.21 -13.00
CA ASN A 416 23.32 -3.28 -13.33
C ASN A 416 22.04 -3.63 -12.60
N LEU A 417 21.65 -4.91 -12.60
CA LEU A 417 20.45 -5.34 -11.89
C LEU A 417 20.56 -5.07 -10.38
N LYS A 418 21.71 -5.39 -9.77
CA LYS A 418 21.95 -5.12 -8.35
C LYS A 418 21.90 -3.62 -8.03
N LEU A 419 22.46 -2.79 -8.90
CA LEU A 419 22.45 -1.33 -8.76
C LEU A 419 21.03 -0.76 -8.89
N LEU A 420 20.21 -1.29 -9.78
CA LEU A 420 18.84 -0.84 -9.98
C LEU A 420 17.91 -1.33 -8.86
N GLN A 421 18.13 -2.52 -8.32
CA GLN A 421 17.35 -3.03 -7.18
C GLN A 421 17.72 -2.37 -5.86
N ASN A 422 18.94 -1.81 -5.74
CA ASN A 422 19.44 -1.10 -4.57
C ASN A 422 19.95 0.28 -4.99
N TYR A 423 19.01 1.19 -5.25
CA TYR A 423 19.32 2.51 -5.80
C TYR A 423 20.24 3.29 -4.83
N PRO A 424 21.31 3.95 -5.32
CA PRO A 424 22.25 4.65 -4.46
C PRO A 424 21.62 5.93 -3.86
N PRO A 425 22.07 6.35 -2.66
CA PRO A 425 21.68 7.63 -2.08
C PRO A 425 21.90 8.78 -3.08
N THR A 426 20.87 9.59 -3.27
CA THR A 426 20.84 10.63 -4.31
C THR A 426 20.21 11.89 -3.74
N ASN A 427 20.70 13.06 -4.17
CA ASN A 427 20.10 14.33 -3.81
C ASN A 427 18.73 14.47 -4.51
N ILE A 428 17.65 14.51 -3.72
CA ILE A 428 16.27 14.54 -4.23
C ILE A 428 15.97 15.81 -5.03
N SER A 429 16.44 16.97 -4.58
CA SER A 429 16.23 18.22 -5.32
C SER A 429 16.87 18.17 -6.72
N HIS A 430 18.06 17.57 -6.84
CA HIS A 430 18.71 17.36 -8.14
C HIS A 430 17.97 16.31 -8.98
N LEU A 431 17.50 15.21 -8.37
CA LEU A 431 16.68 14.21 -9.05
C LEU A 431 15.41 14.81 -9.64
N LEU A 432 14.67 15.59 -8.86
CA LEU A 432 13.44 16.25 -9.29
C LEU A 432 13.72 17.33 -10.34
N TYR A 433 14.84 18.05 -10.23
CA TYR A 433 15.28 18.99 -11.26
C TYR A 433 15.52 18.29 -12.60
N VAL A 434 16.24 17.16 -12.60
CA VAL A 434 16.46 16.35 -13.82
C VAL A 434 15.12 15.82 -14.34
N ALA A 435 14.27 15.26 -13.49
CA ALA A 435 12.95 14.77 -13.89
C ALA A 435 12.09 15.86 -14.55
N ASN A 436 12.10 17.09 -14.03
CA ASN A 436 11.37 18.19 -14.63
C ASN A 436 11.94 18.63 -15.98
N LYS A 437 13.25 18.48 -16.23
CA LYS A 437 13.85 18.67 -17.57
C LYS A 437 13.46 17.60 -18.58
N LEU A 438 13.08 16.41 -18.12
CA LEU A 438 12.53 15.35 -18.96
C LEU A 438 11.05 15.56 -19.29
N ARG A 439 10.44 16.66 -18.82
CA ARG A 439 9.14 17.08 -19.31
C ARG A 439 9.30 17.40 -20.79
N VAL A 440 8.94 16.42 -21.63
CA VAL A 440 8.87 16.56 -23.08
C VAL A 440 8.13 17.87 -23.34
N GLN A 441 8.78 18.81 -24.03
CA GLN A 441 8.05 19.86 -24.73
C GLN A 441 7.13 19.10 -25.64
N SER A 442 5.86 18.96 -25.26
CA SER A 442 4.83 18.41 -26.12
C SER A 442 4.98 19.17 -27.42
N LEU A 443 5.50 18.49 -28.44
CA LEU A 443 5.57 19.00 -29.79
C LEU A 443 4.19 19.58 -30.09
N GLY A 444 4.15 20.89 -30.31
CA GLY A 444 2.96 21.58 -30.78
C GLY A 444 2.53 21.10 -32.15
#